data_AF-A0A961FWS6-F1
#
_entry.id   AF-A0A961FWS6-F1
#
_cell.length_a   1.000
_cell.length_b   1.000
_cell.length_c   1.000
_cell.angle_alpha   90.00
_cell.angle_beta   90.00
_cell.angle_gamma   90.00
#
_symmetry.space_group_name_H-M   'P 1'
#
loop_
_entity.id
_entity.type
_entity.pdbx_description
1 polymer ?
#
loop_
_entity_poly.entity_id
_entity_poly.type
_entity_poly.pdbx_seq_one_letter_code
_entity_poly.pdbx_strand_id
1 'polypeptide(L)'
;PRADVVTGIIKANIPSRIAFQVASKIDSRVILDAPGADRLVGKGDMLYLPPGSAQLVRAQGALISDEEIQHVVDRCAAQGDPQFEAEIHDTLDGDGDGDDDEISEADEEMLEKCLEVVLQEKKASTSLLQRRLRLGYTRAARMMDILEMRGIIGPGDGAKPREILVDLSAEYE
;
A
#
# COMPACT_ATOMS: atom_id res chain seq x y z
N PRO A 1 -20.21 3.21 -4.44
CA PRO A 1 -19.59 2.31 -3.43
C PRO A 1 -19.77 0.87 -3.90
N ARG A 2 -18.69 0.10 -4.01
CA ARG A 2 -18.75 -1.21 -4.64
C ARG A 2 -18.76 -2.35 -3.61
N ALA A 3 -19.46 -3.43 -3.94
CA ALA A 3 -19.64 -4.58 -3.04
C ALA A 3 -18.36 -5.41 -2.84
N ASP A 4 -17.44 -5.35 -3.79
CA ASP A 4 -16.08 -5.93 -3.70
C ASP A 4 -15.18 -5.14 -2.73
N VAL A 5 -15.42 -3.83 -2.57
CA VAL A 5 -14.72 -2.99 -1.58
C VAL A 5 -15.39 -3.10 -0.20
N VAL A 6 -16.71 -2.96 -0.12
CA VAL A 6 -17.47 -3.08 1.15
C VAL A 6 -17.99 -4.51 1.28
N THR A 7 -17.06 -5.42 1.50
CA THR A 7 -17.35 -6.86 1.57
C THR A 7 -18.19 -7.24 2.79
N GLY A 8 -18.76 -8.44 2.77
CA GLY A 8 -19.49 -8.98 3.93
C GLY A 8 -18.64 -9.09 5.20
N ILE A 9 -17.35 -9.40 5.08
CA ILE A 9 -16.42 -9.49 6.21
C ILE A 9 -16.23 -8.13 6.86
N ILE A 10 -16.03 -7.08 6.06
CA ILE A 10 -15.91 -5.70 6.56
C ILE A 10 -17.21 -5.29 7.26
N LYS A 11 -18.36 -5.53 6.63
CA LYS A 11 -19.67 -5.20 7.22
C LYS A 11 -19.94 -5.93 8.52
N ALA A 12 -19.53 -7.19 8.64
CA ALA A 12 -19.73 -7.98 9.85
C ALA A 12 -18.96 -7.43 11.06
N ASN A 13 -17.80 -6.80 10.82
CA ASN A 13 -16.92 -6.29 11.89
C ASN A 13 -17.01 -4.77 12.11
N ILE A 14 -17.60 -4.02 11.16
CA ILE A 14 -17.81 -2.58 11.26
C ILE A 14 -19.33 -2.30 11.25
N PRO A 15 -19.99 -2.36 12.43
CA PRO A 15 -21.46 -2.24 12.53
C PRO A 15 -21.95 -0.79 12.43
N SER A 16 -21.13 0.19 12.80
CA SER A 16 -21.45 1.61 12.70
C SER A 16 -21.11 2.13 11.32
N ARG A 17 -22.06 2.78 10.64
CA ARG A 17 -21.87 3.20 9.23
C ARG A 17 -22.50 4.56 8.96
N ILE A 18 -21.85 5.33 8.11
CA ILE A 18 -22.34 6.61 7.60
C ILE A 18 -22.34 6.56 6.08
N ALA A 19 -23.42 7.01 5.45
CA ALA A 19 -23.47 7.23 4.02
C ALA A 19 -23.92 8.67 3.72
N PHE A 20 -23.10 9.38 2.96
CA PHE A 20 -23.50 10.61 2.28
C PHE A 20 -24.28 10.28 1.00
N GLN A 21 -24.64 11.29 0.23
CA GLN A 21 -25.33 11.11 -1.04
C GLN A 21 -24.59 10.13 -1.96
N VAL A 22 -25.33 9.12 -2.45
CA VAL A 22 -24.83 8.12 -3.41
C VAL A 22 -25.63 8.16 -4.70
N ALA A 23 -25.08 7.58 -5.77
CA ALA A 23 -25.70 7.59 -7.09
C ALA A 23 -26.94 6.69 -7.20
N SER A 24 -27.04 5.62 -6.40
CA SER A 24 -28.11 4.64 -6.56
C SER A 24 -28.56 3.97 -5.27
N LYS A 25 -29.76 3.38 -5.29
CA LYS A 25 -30.27 2.54 -4.19
C LYS A 25 -29.40 1.30 -3.95
N ILE A 26 -28.69 0.83 -4.96
CA ILE A 26 -27.77 -0.32 -4.84
C ILE A 26 -26.57 0.13 -4.01
N ASP A 27 -25.97 1.28 -4.34
CA ASP A 27 -24.88 1.89 -3.59
C ASP A 27 -25.25 2.14 -2.12
N SER A 28 -26.48 2.59 -1.85
CA SER A 28 -26.99 2.78 -0.49
C SER A 28 -27.00 1.46 0.29
N ARG A 29 -27.46 0.37 -0.33
CA ARG A 29 -27.48 -0.95 0.30
C ARG A 29 -26.09 -1.54 0.48
N VAL A 30 -25.13 -1.22 -0.38
CA VAL A 30 -23.74 -1.65 -0.21
C VAL A 30 -23.18 -1.12 1.11
N ILE A 31 -23.49 0.13 1.46
CA ILE A 31 -22.99 0.76 2.70
C ILE A 31 -23.88 0.42 3.90
N LEU A 32 -25.18 0.68 3.82
CA LEU A 32 -26.10 0.70 4.97
C LEU A 32 -26.96 -0.57 5.11
N ASP A 33 -26.86 -1.51 4.18
CA ASP A 33 -27.81 -2.63 4.00
C ASP A 33 -29.28 -2.18 3.81
N ALA A 34 -29.50 -0.87 3.60
CA ALA A 34 -30.80 -0.24 3.45
C ALA A 34 -30.75 0.87 2.37
N PRO A 35 -31.88 1.14 1.67
CA PRO A 35 -31.98 2.25 0.73
C PRO A 35 -32.13 3.60 1.46
N GLY A 36 -31.93 4.71 0.76
CA GLY A 36 -32.19 6.06 1.30
C GLY A 36 -31.07 7.05 1.04
N ALA A 37 -29.81 6.60 0.97
CA ALA A 37 -28.69 7.49 0.73
C ALA A 37 -28.71 8.09 -0.69
N ASP A 38 -29.40 7.44 -1.63
CA ASP A 38 -29.66 7.93 -3.00
C ASP A 38 -30.57 9.17 -3.04
N ARG A 39 -31.26 9.46 -1.93
CA ARG A 39 -32.22 10.57 -1.81
C ARG A 39 -31.68 11.76 -1.02
N LEU A 40 -30.44 11.67 -0.57
CA LEU A 40 -29.78 12.76 0.14
C LEU A 40 -29.50 13.90 -0.82
N VAL A 41 -29.41 15.12 -0.28
CA VAL A 41 -29.25 16.35 -1.08
C VAL A 41 -27.78 16.75 -1.29
N GLY A 42 -26.84 15.99 -0.74
CA GLY A 42 -25.41 16.28 -0.78
C GLY A 42 -25.00 17.33 0.25
N LYS A 43 -23.83 17.97 0.05
CA LYS A 43 -23.31 19.06 0.90
C LYS A 43 -23.36 18.76 2.42
N GLY A 44 -22.99 17.55 2.82
CA GLY A 44 -22.99 17.13 4.22
C GLY A 44 -24.25 16.39 4.68
N ASP A 45 -25.32 16.32 3.89
CA ASP A 45 -26.49 15.51 4.24
C ASP A 45 -26.13 14.01 4.22
N MET A 46 -26.45 13.31 5.32
CA MET A 46 -26.00 11.94 5.56
C MET A 46 -27.05 11.10 6.30
N LEU A 47 -26.93 9.78 6.13
CA LEU A 47 -27.60 8.77 6.95
C LEU A 47 -26.57 8.06 7.82
N TYR A 48 -26.87 7.98 9.10
CA TYR A 48 -26.08 7.30 10.11
C TYR A 48 -26.83 6.04 10.59
N LEU A 49 -26.13 4.91 10.59
CA LEU A 49 -26.56 3.65 11.17
C LEU A 49 -25.76 3.41 12.47
N PRO A 50 -26.37 3.61 13.65
CA PRO A 50 -25.69 3.33 14.91
C PRO A 50 -25.49 1.83 15.13
N PRO A 51 -24.44 1.44 15.87
CA PRO A 51 -24.19 0.04 16.20
C PRO A 51 -25.36 -0.53 17.01
N GLY A 52 -25.77 -1.77 16.69
CA GLY A 52 -26.85 -2.47 17.41
C GLY A 52 -28.27 -1.98 17.10
N SER A 53 -28.44 -1.02 16.20
CA SER A 53 -29.75 -0.56 15.70
C SER A 53 -29.91 -0.87 14.22
N ALA A 54 -31.14 -1.08 13.78
CA ALA A 54 -31.50 -1.14 12.36
C ALA A 54 -32.06 0.20 11.84
N GLN A 55 -32.23 1.19 12.72
CA GLN A 55 -32.84 2.46 12.37
C GLN A 55 -31.80 3.45 11.88
N LEU A 56 -32.01 3.96 10.66
CA LEU A 56 -31.20 5.04 10.10
C LEU A 56 -31.62 6.39 10.68
N VAL A 57 -30.62 7.18 11.07
CA VAL A 57 -30.77 8.55 11.55
C VAL A 57 -30.25 9.50 10.46
N ARG A 58 -31.09 10.42 9.99
CA ARG A 58 -30.64 11.46 9.07
C ARG A 58 -29.99 12.60 9.85
N ALA A 59 -28.83 13.05 9.39
CA ALA A 59 -28.04 14.10 10.01
C ALA A 59 -27.38 15.00 8.95
N GLN A 60 -26.92 16.16 9.38
CA GLN A 60 -26.20 17.11 8.55
C GLN A 60 -24.78 17.28 9.09
N GLY A 61 -23.80 16.93 8.27
CA GLY A 61 -22.38 17.11 8.58
C GLY A 61 -22.02 18.58 8.75
N ALA A 62 -21.14 18.86 9.71
CA ALA A 62 -20.55 20.18 9.87
C ALA A 62 -19.63 20.48 8.69
N LEU A 63 -19.73 21.69 8.14
CA LEU A 63 -18.77 22.19 7.16
C LEU A 63 -17.56 22.72 7.94
N ILE A 64 -16.38 22.23 7.58
CA ILE A 64 -15.10 22.72 8.08
C ILE A 64 -14.28 23.08 6.84
N SER A 65 -13.73 24.28 6.82
CA SER A 65 -12.86 24.76 5.75
C SER A 65 -11.43 24.27 5.91
N ASP A 66 -10.67 24.23 4.80
CA ASP A 66 -9.26 23.84 4.82
C ASP A 66 -8.42 24.78 5.71
N GLU A 67 -8.79 26.07 5.79
CA GLU A 67 -8.14 27.05 6.68
C GLU A 67 -8.35 26.68 8.17
N GLU A 68 -9.57 26.29 8.54
CA GLU A 68 -9.86 25.83 9.92
C GLU A 68 -9.10 24.53 10.23
N ILE A 69 -8.99 23.61 9.27
CA ILE A 69 -8.20 22.38 9.43
C ILE A 69 -6.73 22.75 9.68
N GLN A 70 -6.16 23.62 8.84
CA GLN A 70 -4.76 24.03 8.96
C GLN A 70 -4.47 24.69 10.30
N HIS A 71 -5.34 25.61 10.75
CA HIS A 71 -5.19 26.24 12.05
C HIS A 71 -5.18 25.24 13.21
N VAL A 72 -6.00 24.19 13.16
CA VAL A 72 -6.01 23.12 14.18
C VAL A 72 -4.72 22.30 14.09
N VAL A 73 -4.29 21.92 12.89
CA VAL A 73 -3.06 21.15 12.67
C VAL A 73 -1.83 21.92 13.19
N ASP A 74 -1.68 23.19 12.83
CA ASP A 74 -0.57 24.04 13.29
C ASP A 74 -0.55 24.17 14.81
N ARG A 75 -1.75 24.33 15.41
CA ARG A 75 -1.88 24.43 16.85
C ARG A 75 -1.49 23.13 17.55
N CYS A 76 -1.80 21.97 16.97
CA CYS A 76 -1.38 20.66 17.47
C CYS A 76 0.12 20.45 17.31
N ALA A 77 0.68 20.75 16.14
CA ALA A 77 2.11 20.62 15.85
C ALA A 77 2.98 21.51 16.76
N ALA A 78 2.50 22.71 17.10
CA ALA A 78 3.20 23.60 18.02
C ALA A 78 3.27 23.10 19.48
N GLN A 79 2.52 22.04 19.84
CA GLN A 79 2.52 21.50 21.20
C GLN A 79 3.61 20.45 21.45
N GLY A 80 4.21 19.90 20.38
CA GLY A 80 5.29 18.93 20.50
C GLY A 80 5.59 18.24 19.18
N ASP A 81 6.81 17.69 19.09
CA ASP A 81 7.24 16.94 17.92
C ASP A 81 6.50 15.58 17.82
N PRO A 82 6.16 15.12 16.62
CA PRO A 82 5.51 13.84 16.42
C PRO A 82 6.46 12.68 16.79
N GLN A 83 5.95 11.69 17.51
CA GLN A 83 6.67 10.46 17.82
C GLN A 83 6.13 9.33 16.95
N PHE A 84 6.88 8.96 15.91
CA PHE A 84 6.52 7.87 15.02
C PHE A 84 7.17 6.56 15.48
N GLU A 85 6.40 5.48 15.54
CA GLU A 85 6.93 4.14 15.79
C GLU A 85 7.44 3.54 14.48
N ALA A 86 8.77 3.41 14.35
CA ALA A 86 9.42 2.92 13.14
C ALA A 86 8.92 1.52 12.71
N GLU A 87 8.57 0.65 13.66
CA GLU A 87 8.02 -0.69 13.38
C GLU A 87 6.69 -0.66 12.61
N ILE A 88 5.90 0.40 12.76
CA ILE A 88 4.65 0.59 12.02
C ILE A 88 4.95 1.03 10.58
N HIS A 89 6.03 1.79 10.37
CA HIS A 89 6.45 2.22 9.03
C HIS A 89 6.95 1.02 8.21
N ASP A 90 7.82 0.20 8.80
CA ASP A 90 8.39 -0.99 8.16
C ASP A 90 7.32 -2.03 7.77
N THR A 91 6.18 -2.06 8.47
CA THR A 91 5.06 -2.97 8.17
C THR A 91 4.09 -2.44 7.11
N LEU A 92 4.04 -1.11 6.90
CA LEU A 92 3.26 -0.48 5.84
C LEU A 92 3.97 -0.50 4.49
N ASP A 93 5.30 -0.38 4.49
CA ASP A 93 6.14 -0.49 3.27
C ASP A 93 6.26 -1.94 2.76
N GLY A 94 5.69 -2.90 3.49
CA GLY A 94 5.71 -4.31 3.15
C GLY A 94 4.73 -4.76 2.05
N ASP A 95 3.77 -3.93 1.64
CA ASP A 95 2.70 -4.35 0.72
C ASP A 95 2.11 -3.23 -0.18
N GLY A 96 2.77 -2.08 -0.29
CA GLY A 96 2.27 -0.93 -1.06
C GLY A 96 3.30 -0.38 -2.03
N ASP A 97 2.94 -0.38 -3.31
CA ASP A 97 3.53 0.40 -4.41
C ASP A 97 3.79 1.85 -3.95
N GLY A 98 5.03 2.10 -3.53
CA GLY A 98 5.52 3.37 -2.99
C GLY A 98 6.89 3.61 -3.57
N ASP A 99 6.97 4.67 -4.37
CA ASP A 99 8.13 5.18 -5.10
C ASP A 99 9.24 5.56 -4.11
N ASP A 100 10.07 4.59 -3.73
CA ASP A 100 11.26 4.82 -2.90
C ASP A 100 12.50 4.45 -3.74
N ASP A 101 12.95 5.45 -4.49
CA ASP A 101 14.22 5.49 -5.23
C ASP A 101 15.45 5.46 -4.28
N GLU A 102 15.24 5.47 -2.96
CA GLU A 102 16.31 5.29 -1.97
C GLU A 102 16.52 3.80 -1.65
N ILE A 103 17.71 3.30 -1.98
CA ILE A 103 18.17 1.96 -1.62
C ILE A 103 18.49 1.99 -0.12
N SER A 104 17.69 1.31 0.70
CA SER A 104 17.94 1.15 2.15
C SER A 104 19.24 0.37 2.40
N GLU A 105 19.91 0.62 3.54
CA GLU A 105 21.05 -0.19 4.00
C GLU A 105 20.71 -1.70 4.05
N ALA A 106 19.46 -2.04 4.38
CA ALA A 106 18.99 -3.43 4.38
C ALA A 106 18.84 -4.03 2.97
N ASP A 107 18.55 -3.20 1.97
CA ASP A 107 18.56 -3.61 0.56
C ASP A 107 19.98 -3.79 0.06
N GLU A 108 20.92 -2.99 0.54
CA GLU A 108 22.34 -3.10 0.18
C GLU A 108 22.96 -4.41 0.68
N GLU A 109 22.72 -4.79 1.95
CA GLU A 109 23.14 -6.11 2.48
C GLU A 109 22.47 -7.27 1.72
N MET A 110 21.22 -7.09 1.27
CA MET A 110 20.52 -8.10 0.50
C MET A 110 21.01 -8.21 -0.94
N LEU A 111 21.41 -7.11 -1.55
CA LEU A 111 21.98 -7.05 -2.89
C LEU A 111 23.31 -7.80 -2.95
N GLU A 112 24.17 -7.67 -1.94
CA GLU A 112 25.42 -8.44 -1.85
C GLU A 112 25.16 -9.95 -1.89
N LYS A 113 24.17 -10.43 -1.11
CA LYS A 113 23.75 -11.84 -1.11
C LYS A 113 23.16 -12.27 -2.45
N CYS A 114 22.39 -11.40 -3.11
CA CYS A 114 21.85 -11.67 -4.45
C CYS A 114 22.96 -11.80 -5.48
N LEU A 115 23.97 -10.90 -5.42
CA LEU A 115 25.12 -10.91 -6.31
C LEU A 115 25.92 -12.21 -6.14
N GLU A 116 26.19 -12.64 -4.91
CA GLU A 116 26.89 -13.89 -4.62
C GLU A 116 26.17 -15.10 -5.25
N VAL A 117 24.84 -15.18 -5.09
CA VAL A 117 24.03 -16.26 -5.69
C VAL A 117 24.07 -16.23 -7.22
N VAL A 118 23.95 -15.04 -7.82
CA VAL A 118 23.99 -14.87 -9.28
C VAL A 118 25.36 -15.26 -9.84
N LEU A 119 26.44 -14.92 -9.14
CA LEU A 119 27.82 -15.30 -9.51
C LEU A 119 28.04 -16.81 -9.39
N GLN A 120 27.60 -17.44 -8.30
CA GLN A 120 27.76 -18.88 -8.08
C GLN A 120 26.98 -19.70 -9.12
N GLU A 121 25.76 -19.30 -9.43
CA GLU A 121 24.85 -20.06 -10.30
C GLU A 121 24.93 -19.66 -11.78
N LYS A 122 25.65 -18.56 -12.08
CA LYS A 122 25.79 -17.94 -13.41
C LYS A 122 24.44 -17.69 -14.10
N LYS A 123 23.41 -17.39 -13.31
CA LYS A 123 22.04 -17.15 -13.77
C LYS A 123 21.41 -16.04 -12.94
N ALA A 124 20.85 -15.04 -13.61
CA ALA A 124 20.08 -13.99 -12.94
C ALA A 124 18.59 -14.20 -13.21
N SER A 125 17.81 -14.61 -12.21
CA SER A 125 16.36 -14.72 -12.33
C SER A 125 15.67 -14.56 -10.97
N THR A 126 14.46 -14.01 -10.97
CA THR A 126 13.64 -13.83 -9.77
C THR A 126 13.43 -15.16 -9.04
N SER A 127 13.05 -16.22 -9.76
CA SER A 127 12.83 -17.56 -9.20
C SER A 127 14.08 -18.18 -8.54
N LEU A 128 15.28 -17.86 -9.04
CA LEU A 128 16.52 -18.31 -8.42
C LEU A 128 16.72 -17.66 -7.05
N LEU A 129 16.56 -16.33 -6.99
CA LEU A 129 16.71 -15.57 -5.76
C LEU A 129 15.66 -15.97 -4.72
N GLN A 130 14.39 -16.18 -5.14
CA GLN A 130 13.34 -16.69 -4.27
C GLN A 130 13.74 -18.01 -3.60
N ARG A 131 14.28 -18.97 -4.37
CA ARG A 131 14.63 -20.29 -3.86
C ARG A 131 15.90 -20.29 -3.00
N ARG A 132 16.91 -19.52 -3.38
CA ARG A 132 18.22 -19.52 -2.69
C ARG A 132 18.24 -18.63 -1.46
N LEU A 133 17.56 -17.50 -1.49
CA LEU A 133 17.56 -16.51 -0.42
C LEU A 133 16.23 -16.47 0.37
N ARG A 134 15.28 -17.36 0.04
CA ARG A 134 13.94 -17.44 0.66
C ARG A 134 13.17 -16.13 0.61
N LEU A 135 13.36 -15.37 -0.47
CA LEU A 135 12.68 -14.08 -0.68
C LEU A 135 11.26 -14.27 -1.21
N GLY A 136 10.35 -13.39 -0.81
CA GLY A 136 9.07 -13.21 -1.48
C GLY A 136 9.25 -12.73 -2.93
N TYR A 137 8.24 -12.94 -3.78
CA TYR A 137 8.31 -12.57 -5.19
C TYR A 137 8.64 -11.09 -5.40
N THR A 138 7.92 -10.20 -4.73
CA THR A 138 8.10 -8.74 -4.82
C THR A 138 9.51 -8.31 -4.46
N ARG A 139 10.05 -8.84 -3.35
CA ARG A 139 11.41 -8.55 -2.91
C ARG A 139 12.46 -9.06 -3.90
N ALA A 140 12.28 -10.28 -4.43
CA ALA A 140 13.18 -10.83 -5.44
C ALA A 140 13.13 -10.05 -6.78
N ALA A 141 11.95 -9.54 -7.17
CA ALA A 141 11.80 -8.68 -8.34
C ALA A 141 12.51 -7.34 -8.14
N ARG A 142 12.29 -6.67 -7.00
CA ARG A 142 12.98 -5.42 -6.64
C ARG A 142 14.50 -5.56 -6.67
N MET A 143 15.06 -6.65 -6.12
CA MET A 143 16.50 -6.91 -6.19
C MET A 143 17.00 -7.07 -7.63
N MET A 144 16.25 -7.75 -8.50
CA MET A 144 16.59 -7.85 -9.92
C MET A 144 16.58 -6.48 -10.62
N ASP A 145 15.62 -5.63 -10.31
CA ASP A 145 15.50 -4.31 -10.91
C ASP A 145 16.62 -3.36 -10.43
N ILE A 146 17.02 -3.44 -9.16
CA ILE A 146 18.19 -2.69 -8.66
C ILE A 146 19.49 -3.22 -9.28
N LEU A 147 19.64 -4.54 -9.46
CA LEU A 147 20.82 -5.11 -10.16
C LEU A 147 20.87 -4.66 -11.63
N GLU A 148 19.73 -4.51 -12.30
CA GLU A 148 19.65 -3.96 -13.66
C GLU A 148 20.01 -2.46 -13.68
N MET A 149 19.46 -1.68 -12.74
CA MET A 149 19.77 -0.25 -12.59
C MET A 149 21.26 -0.01 -12.33
N ARG A 150 21.91 -0.88 -11.55
CA ARG A 150 23.36 -0.84 -11.29
C ARG A 150 24.20 -1.38 -12.46
N GLY A 151 23.58 -1.80 -13.57
CA GLY A 151 24.28 -2.30 -14.76
C GLY A 151 24.96 -3.67 -14.58
N ILE A 152 24.56 -4.43 -13.55
CA ILE A 152 25.13 -5.75 -13.24
C ILE A 152 24.49 -6.81 -14.13
N ILE A 153 23.20 -6.66 -14.43
CA ILE A 153 22.43 -7.55 -15.30
C ILE A 153 21.75 -6.77 -16.41
N GLY A 154 21.53 -7.42 -17.54
CA GLY A 154 20.86 -6.86 -18.70
C GLY A 154 19.34 -6.84 -18.56
N PRO A 155 18.63 -6.19 -19.50
CA PRO A 155 17.19 -6.05 -19.46
C PRO A 155 16.47 -7.41 -19.53
N GLY A 156 15.27 -7.47 -18.95
CA GLY A 156 14.46 -8.69 -18.98
C GLY A 156 13.99 -9.08 -20.39
N ASP A 157 14.29 -10.31 -20.83
CA ASP A 157 13.68 -10.96 -22.01
C ASP A 157 12.66 -12.03 -21.57
N GLY A 158 11.49 -11.57 -21.10
CA GLY A 158 10.39 -12.43 -20.70
C GLY A 158 10.74 -13.37 -19.54
N ALA A 159 10.48 -14.67 -19.70
CA ALA A 159 10.70 -15.68 -18.66
C ALA A 159 12.15 -16.23 -18.62
N LYS A 160 13.04 -15.76 -19.48
CA LYS A 160 14.43 -16.23 -19.51
C LYS A 160 15.26 -15.56 -18.40
N PRO A 161 16.32 -16.22 -17.92
CA PRO A 161 17.31 -15.58 -17.06
C PRO A 161 17.89 -14.34 -17.75
N ARG A 162 18.03 -13.23 -17.01
CA ARG A 162 18.66 -12.00 -17.49
C ARG A 162 20.15 -12.26 -17.75
N GLU A 163 20.69 -11.60 -18.78
CA GLU A 163 22.11 -11.64 -19.11
C GLU A 163 22.91 -11.00 -17.97
N ILE A 164 24.06 -11.56 -17.61
CA ILE A 164 24.94 -10.96 -16.60
C ILE A 164 25.96 -10.13 -17.37
N LEU A 165 25.99 -8.82 -17.12
CA LEU A 165 26.79 -7.86 -17.89
C LEU A 165 28.19 -7.64 -17.30
N VAL A 166 28.39 -8.01 -16.04
CA VAL A 166 29.69 -7.94 -15.38
C VAL A 166 30.44 -9.27 -15.50
N ASP A 167 31.64 -9.22 -16.07
CA ASP A 167 32.60 -10.33 -16.04
C ASP A 167 33.60 -10.08 -14.90
N LEU A 168 33.33 -10.63 -13.72
CA LEU A 168 34.15 -10.44 -12.52
C LEU A 168 35.25 -11.50 -12.35
N SER A 169 35.78 -12.02 -13.47
CA SER A 169 37.01 -12.82 -13.45
C SER A 169 38.29 -12.00 -13.17
N ALA A 170 38.19 -10.68 -13.00
CA ALA A 170 39.34 -9.77 -12.97
C ALA A 170 39.56 -8.96 -11.66
N GLU A 171 38.75 -9.12 -10.60
CA GLU A 171 38.89 -8.32 -9.36
C GLU A 171 39.29 -9.12 -8.10
N TYR A 172 39.77 -10.35 -8.26
CA TYR A 172 40.39 -11.13 -7.17
C TYR A 172 41.76 -11.72 -7.57
N GLU A 173 42.66 -10.86 -8.07
CA GLU A 173 44.13 -11.03 -7.91
C GLU A 173 44.64 -10.00 -6.90
#